data_AF-A0A2H6NFJ0-F1
#
_entry.id   AF-A0A2H6NFJ0-F1
#
_cell.length_a   1.000
_cell.length_b   1.000
_cell.length_c   1.000
_cell.angle_alpha   90.00
_cell.angle_beta   90.00
_cell.angle_gamma   90.00
#
_symmetry.space_group_name_H-M   'P 1'
#
loop_
_entity.id
_entity.type
_entity.pdbx_description
1 polymer ?
#
loop_
_entity_poly.entity_id
_entity_poly.type
_entity_poly.pdbx_seq_one_letter_code
_entity_poly.pdbx_strand_id
1 'polypeptide(L)'
;VRRLATIVPNVSQVDNSSNFLNNIPHRKHPGILHLKCLKLPPELVQAVSFWVAQSPIRDMEKKSESFSNYLWSRKRPTELKDLRKKAQLLEQKLRKDAEVLVQQKGRSLDESDKLKQTVLTAVRQTTYHWEELKYTEELSFLYMVSRMDANYAA
;
A
#
# COMPACT_ATOMS: atom_id res chain seq x y z
N VAL A 1 39.44 -18.12 11.37
CA VAL A 1 38.64 -18.81 10.34
C VAL A 1 37.32 -18.05 10.17
N ARG A 2 37.15 -17.30 9.07
CA ARG A 2 35.92 -16.54 8.76
C ARG A 2 34.81 -17.54 8.39
N ARG A 3 33.72 -17.59 9.14
CA ARG A 3 32.52 -18.34 8.76
C ARG A 3 31.71 -17.48 7.78
N LEU A 4 31.69 -17.87 6.51
CA LEU A 4 30.80 -17.29 5.51
C LEU A 4 29.37 -17.75 5.83
N ALA A 5 28.42 -16.82 5.89
CA ALA A 5 27.01 -17.16 5.98
C ALA A 5 26.57 -17.79 4.65
N THR A 6 26.26 -19.09 4.67
CA THR A 6 25.67 -19.78 3.53
C THR A 6 24.19 -19.42 3.45
N ILE A 7 23.76 -18.89 2.30
CA ILE A 7 22.35 -18.70 1.99
C ILE A 7 21.74 -20.09 1.83
N VAL A 8 21.06 -20.57 2.86
CA VAL A 8 20.29 -21.81 2.78
C VAL A 8 19.04 -21.49 1.95
N PRO A 9 18.81 -22.15 0.81
CA PRO A 9 17.60 -21.99 0.02
C PRO A 9 16.46 -22.76 0.71
N ASN A 10 16.06 -22.32 1.89
CA ASN A 10 14.88 -22.85 2.54
C ASN A 10 13.66 -22.29 1.79
N VAL A 11 13.16 -23.05 0.83
CA VAL A 11 11.74 -23.01 0.49
C VAL A 11 11.02 -23.21 1.82
N SER A 12 10.21 -22.24 2.25
CA SER A 12 9.39 -22.40 3.44
C SER A 12 8.34 -23.49 3.15
N GLN A 13 8.69 -24.74 3.41
CA GLN A 13 7.74 -25.84 3.47
C GLN A 13 6.85 -25.59 4.68
N VAL A 14 5.64 -25.12 4.41
CA VAL A 14 4.58 -25.04 5.42
C VAL A 14 3.94 -26.42 5.47
N ASP A 15 4.23 -27.18 6.53
CA ASP A 15 3.64 -28.49 6.77
C ASP A 15 2.16 -28.37 7.11
N ASN A 16 1.32 -28.34 6.07
CA ASN A 16 -0.15 -28.29 6.18
C ASN A 16 -0.77 -29.64 6.63
N SER A 17 0.03 -30.70 6.73
CA SER A 17 -0.40 -32.04 7.17
C SER A 17 -0.44 -32.18 8.69
N SER A 18 0.31 -31.36 9.41
CA SER A 18 0.31 -31.36 10.86
C SER A 18 -0.89 -30.58 11.38
N ASN A 19 -1.69 -31.18 12.25
CA ASN A 19 -2.69 -30.44 13.04
C ASN A 19 -1.98 -29.64 14.16
N PHE A 20 -0.93 -28.90 13.80
CA PHE A 20 0.01 -28.20 14.69
C PHE A 20 -0.72 -27.29 15.67
N LEU A 21 -1.88 -26.79 15.26
CA LEU A 21 -2.67 -25.84 16.04
C LEU A 21 -3.83 -26.44 16.79
N ASN A 22 -4.13 -27.74 16.68
CA ASN A 22 -5.16 -28.44 17.49
C ASN A 22 -6.43 -27.59 17.78
N ASN A 23 -6.99 -26.91 16.76
CA ASN A 23 -8.14 -25.99 16.91
C ASN A 23 -8.00 -24.90 18.01
N ILE A 24 -6.78 -24.47 18.32
CA ILE A 24 -6.50 -23.36 19.23
C ILE A 24 -7.14 -22.09 18.65
N PRO A 25 -7.89 -21.31 19.47
CA PRO A 25 -8.46 -20.05 19.00
C PRO A 25 -7.37 -19.11 18.51
N HIS A 26 -7.61 -18.41 17.40
CA HIS A 26 -6.63 -17.55 16.72
C HIS A 26 -5.89 -16.56 17.63
N ARG A 27 -6.48 -16.14 18.76
CA ARG A 27 -5.89 -15.21 19.75
C ARG A 27 -4.95 -15.86 20.77
N LYS A 28 -4.85 -17.19 20.79
CA LYS A 28 -3.95 -17.95 21.68
C LYS A 28 -2.90 -18.75 20.89
N HIS A 29 -2.69 -18.38 19.62
CA HIS A 29 -1.75 -19.06 18.75
C HIS A 29 -0.32 -18.93 19.31
N PRO A 30 0.49 -20.01 19.35
CA PRO A 30 1.83 -20.00 19.95
C PRO A 30 2.80 -19.03 19.26
N GLY A 31 2.54 -18.68 18.00
CA GLY A 31 3.29 -17.65 17.26
C GLY A 31 2.89 -16.21 17.59
N ILE A 32 1.97 -15.96 18.52
CA ILE A 32 1.65 -14.58 18.96
C ILE A 32 2.78 -14.06 19.83
N LEU A 33 3.38 -12.96 19.39
CA LEU A 33 4.38 -12.24 20.16
C LEU A 33 3.70 -11.16 21.00
N HIS A 34 3.81 -11.25 22.32
CA HIS A 34 3.40 -10.19 23.25
C HIS A 34 4.57 -9.22 23.46
N LEU A 35 4.84 -8.39 22.45
CA LEU A 35 5.85 -7.34 22.56
C LEU A 35 5.35 -6.26 23.53
N LYS A 36 6.20 -5.84 24.46
CA LYS A 36 5.90 -4.73 25.37
C LYS A 36 6.02 -3.43 24.57
N CYS A 37 5.05 -2.52 24.69
CA CYS A 37 5.23 -1.16 24.18
C CYS A 37 6.41 -0.51 24.91
N LEU A 38 7.46 -0.22 24.15
CA LEU A 38 8.61 0.52 24.64
C LEU A 38 8.34 2.02 24.50
N LYS A 39 8.81 2.80 25.47
CA LYS A 39 8.77 4.27 25.38
C LYS A 39 10.00 4.75 24.63
N LEU A 40 9.83 5.76 23.79
CA LEU A 40 10.94 6.45 23.14
C LEU A 40 11.92 7.03 24.17
N PRO A 41 13.24 7.01 23.90
CA PRO A 41 14.26 7.63 24.74
C PRO A 41 13.98 9.13 24.87
N PRO A 42 14.07 9.69 26.08
CA PRO A 42 13.76 11.10 26.30
C PRO A 42 14.67 12.03 25.50
N GLU A 43 15.93 11.65 25.26
CA GLU A 43 16.88 12.42 24.46
C GLU A 43 16.43 12.54 23.01
N LEU A 44 15.90 11.46 22.44
CA LEU A 44 15.36 11.46 21.08
C LEU A 44 14.09 12.31 20.98
N VAL A 45 13.20 12.20 21.97
CA VAL A 45 11.98 13.02 22.03
C VAL A 45 12.34 14.50 22.07
N GLN A 46 13.30 14.90 22.90
CA GLN A 46 13.77 16.28 22.99
C GLN A 46 14.35 16.77 21.66
N ALA A 47 15.25 16.00 21.04
CA ALA A 47 15.86 16.36 19.77
C ALA A 47 14.80 16.55 18.67
N VAL A 48 13.87 15.61 18.52
CA VAL A 48 12.79 15.71 17.52
C VAL A 48 11.90 16.91 17.80
N SER A 49 11.51 17.13 19.07
CA SER A 49 10.66 18.26 19.43
C SER A 49 11.28 19.60 19.06
N PHE A 50 12.60 19.73 19.22
CA PHE A 50 13.37 20.90 18.81
C PHE A 50 13.30 21.09 17.28
N TRP A 51 13.56 20.04 16.51
CA TRP A 51 13.51 20.11 15.05
C TRP A 51 12.11 20.40 14.51
N VAL A 52 11.08 19.80 15.11
CA VAL A 52 9.69 20.04 14.72
C VAL A 52 9.31 21.51 14.97
N ALA A 53 9.72 22.08 16.11
CA ALA A 53 9.50 23.48 16.43
C ALA A 53 10.21 24.45 15.47
N GLN A 54 11.38 24.07 14.94
CA GLN A 54 12.12 24.87 13.96
C GLN A 54 11.67 24.66 12.51
N SER A 55 10.87 23.63 12.25
CA SER A 55 10.55 23.25 10.87
C SER A 55 9.65 24.28 10.17
N PRO A 56 9.90 24.58 8.88
CA PRO A 56 9.04 25.49 8.12
C PRO A 56 7.70 24.84 7.68
N ILE A 57 7.55 23.54 7.92
CA ILE A 57 6.44 22.73 7.43
C ILE A 57 5.21 22.97 8.32
N ARG A 58 4.22 23.67 7.77
CA ARG A 58 2.91 23.85 8.41
C ARG A 58 2.15 22.53 8.51
N ASP A 59 1.35 22.38 9.57
CA ASP A 59 0.48 21.24 9.83
C ASP A 59 1.21 19.89 9.81
N MET A 60 2.35 19.83 10.51
CA MET A 60 3.22 18.65 10.55
C MET A 60 2.47 17.36 10.94
N GLU A 61 1.62 17.42 11.96
CA GLU A 61 0.88 16.26 12.46
C GLU A 61 -0.02 15.65 11.38
N LYS A 62 -0.82 16.48 10.71
CA LYS A 62 -1.71 16.01 9.62
C LYS A 62 -0.90 15.46 8.44
N LYS A 63 0.23 16.10 8.12
CA LYS A 63 1.12 15.63 7.05
C LYS A 63 1.78 14.31 7.43
N SER A 64 2.19 14.12 8.68
CA SER A 64 2.86 12.90 9.12
C SER A 64 1.87 11.73 9.16
N GLU A 65 0.64 11.96 9.62
CA GLU A 65 -0.45 10.98 9.59
C GLU A 65 -0.81 10.58 8.16
N SER A 66 -1.06 11.55 7.27
CA SER A 66 -1.40 11.25 5.87
C SER A 66 -0.25 10.55 5.15
N PHE A 67 1.00 10.93 5.42
CA PHE A 67 2.17 10.27 4.86
C PHE A 67 2.35 8.85 5.40
N SER A 68 2.15 8.62 6.71
CA SER A 68 2.16 7.28 7.31
C SER A 68 1.08 6.39 6.68
N ASN A 69 -0.13 6.89 6.53
CA ASN A 69 -1.23 6.20 5.86
C ASN A 69 -0.91 5.88 4.39
N TYR A 70 -0.28 6.81 3.69
CA TYR A 70 0.18 6.61 2.32
C TYR A 70 1.23 5.48 2.23
N LEU A 71 2.24 5.48 3.11
CA LEU A 71 3.26 4.43 3.16
C LEU A 71 2.65 3.06 3.48
N TRP A 72 1.72 3.01 4.42
CA TRP A 72 1.05 1.77 4.83
C TRP A 72 0.13 1.19 3.75
N SER A 73 -0.53 2.05 2.98
CA SER A 73 -1.46 1.65 1.91
C SER A 73 -0.79 1.46 0.55
N ARG A 74 0.53 1.65 0.46
CA ARG A 74 1.29 1.63 -0.80
C ARG A 74 1.26 0.24 -1.45
N LYS A 75 0.96 0.21 -2.74
CA LYS A 75 0.94 -1.03 -3.54
C LYS A 75 2.14 -1.10 -4.48
N ARG A 76 2.45 -2.29 -4.97
CA ARG A 76 3.44 -2.47 -6.06
C ARG A 76 2.91 -1.80 -7.35
N PRO A 77 3.78 -1.24 -8.21
CA PRO A 77 3.39 -0.82 -9.54
C PRO A 77 2.62 -1.93 -10.27
N THR A 78 1.55 -1.57 -10.96
CA THR A 78 0.78 -2.53 -11.75
C THR A 78 1.48 -2.82 -13.06
N GLU A 79 1.64 -4.11 -13.38
CA GLU A 79 2.23 -4.56 -14.63
C GLU A 79 1.33 -4.24 -15.83
N LEU A 80 1.94 -4.05 -17.00
CA LEU A 80 1.21 -3.75 -18.24
C LEU A 80 0.21 -4.85 -18.62
N LYS A 81 0.52 -6.12 -18.31
CA LYS A 81 -0.36 -7.26 -18.58
C LYS A 81 -1.66 -7.15 -17.77
N ASP A 82 -1.54 -6.77 -16.51
CA ASP A 82 -2.69 -6.66 -15.61
C ASP A 82 -3.54 -5.43 -15.94
N LEU A 83 -2.89 -4.32 -16.34
CA LEU A 83 -3.59 -3.14 -16.87
C LEU A 83 -4.42 -3.47 -18.11
N ARG A 84 -3.85 -4.24 -19.07
CA ARG A 84 -4.57 -4.68 -20.27
C ARG A 84 -5.76 -5.58 -19.94
N LYS A 85 -5.58 -6.58 -19.06
CA LYS A 85 -6.67 -7.44 -18.59
C LYS A 85 -7.79 -6.61 -17.95
N LYS A 86 -7.42 -5.64 -17.10
CA LYS A 86 -8.39 -4.75 -16.46
C LYS A 86 -9.13 -3.87 -17.46
N ALA A 87 -8.44 -3.33 -18.47
CA ALA A 87 -9.06 -2.57 -19.54
C ALA A 87 -10.08 -3.41 -20.33
N GLN A 88 -9.75 -4.66 -20.68
CA GLN A 88 -10.67 -5.59 -21.33
C GLN A 88 -11.91 -5.89 -20.47
N LEU A 89 -11.73 -6.11 -19.17
CA LEU A 89 -12.85 -6.33 -18.26
C LEU A 89 -13.76 -5.10 -18.13
N LEU A 90 -13.18 -3.90 -18.09
CA LEU A 90 -13.94 -2.64 -18.08
C LEU A 90 -14.66 -2.41 -19.40
N GLU A 91 -14.02 -2.72 -20.53
CA GLU A 91 -14.63 -2.64 -21.85
C GLU A 91 -15.86 -3.55 -21.96
N GLN A 92 -15.75 -4.80 -21.52
CA GLN A 92 -16.85 -5.76 -21.50
C GLN A 92 -17.99 -5.29 -20.60
N LYS A 93 -17.68 -4.70 -19.43
CA LYS A 93 -18.70 -4.15 -18.53
C LYS A 93 -19.43 -2.97 -19.17
N LEU A 94 -18.69 -2.00 -19.71
CA LEU A 94 -19.28 -0.83 -20.36
C LEU A 94 -20.12 -1.18 -21.58
N ARG A 95 -19.71 -2.19 -22.37
CA ARG A 95 -20.53 -2.71 -23.48
C ARG A 95 -21.84 -3.33 -22.98
N LYS A 96 -21.79 -4.16 -21.92
CA LYS A 96 -23.00 -4.73 -21.30
C LYS A 96 -23.92 -3.64 -20.76
N ASP A 97 -23.37 -2.64 -20.09
CA ASP A 97 -24.13 -1.51 -19.56
C ASP A 97 -24.76 -0.69 -20.70
N ALA A 98 -24.04 -0.50 -21.82
CA ALA A 98 -24.55 0.16 -23.02
C ALA A 98 -25.63 -0.66 -23.73
N GLU A 99 -25.50 -1.99 -23.84
CA GLU A 99 -26.52 -2.87 -24.42
C GLU A 99 -27.85 -2.79 -23.65
N VAL A 100 -27.79 -2.75 -22.31
CA VAL A 100 -28.96 -2.54 -21.44
C VAL A 100 -29.58 -1.16 -21.69
N LEU A 101 -28.77 -0.12 -21.87
CA LEU A 101 -29.25 1.25 -22.13
C LEU A 101 -29.82 1.42 -23.55
N VAL A 102 -29.26 0.74 -24.56
CA VAL A 102 -29.71 0.81 -25.96
C VAL A 102 -31.07 0.13 -26.13
N GLN A 103 -31.33 -0.98 -25.43
CA GLN A 103 -32.65 -1.60 -25.34
C GLN A 103 -33.73 -0.62 -24.82
N GLN A 104 -33.33 0.42 -24.08
CA GLN A 104 -34.22 1.42 -23.52
C GLN A 104 -34.34 2.71 -24.35
N LYS A 105 -33.34 3.08 -25.17
CA LYS A 105 -33.25 4.44 -25.77
C LYS A 105 -32.84 4.54 -27.24
N GLY A 106 -32.64 3.44 -27.97
CA GLY A 106 -32.55 3.44 -29.44
C GLY A 106 -31.60 4.48 -30.05
N ARG A 107 -30.28 4.37 -29.78
CA ARG A 107 -29.28 5.28 -30.36
C ARG A 107 -28.13 4.51 -31.00
N SER A 108 -27.65 4.99 -32.16
CA SER A 108 -26.64 4.32 -32.98
C SER A 108 -25.35 5.12 -33.14
N LEU A 109 -24.22 4.39 -33.00
CA LEU A 109 -23.04 4.35 -33.88
C LEU A 109 -22.25 5.66 -34.10
N ASP A 110 -21.54 6.10 -33.06
CA ASP A 110 -20.23 6.77 -33.13
C ASP A 110 -19.48 6.49 -31.80
N GLU A 111 -19.57 5.24 -31.34
CA GLU A 111 -19.30 4.90 -29.94
C GLU A 111 -17.91 4.31 -29.70
N SER A 112 -17.20 3.81 -30.71
CA SER A 112 -15.95 3.08 -30.48
C SER A 112 -14.85 3.94 -29.85
N ASP A 113 -14.66 5.17 -30.33
CA ASP A 113 -13.58 6.03 -29.81
C ASP A 113 -13.97 6.69 -28.48
N LYS A 114 -15.26 6.98 -28.29
CA LYS A 114 -15.81 7.42 -26.98
C LYS A 114 -15.70 6.29 -25.95
N LEU A 115 -15.94 5.05 -26.35
CA LEU A 115 -15.80 3.87 -25.52
C LEU A 115 -14.34 3.64 -25.15
N LYS A 116 -13.39 3.78 -26.08
CA LYS A 116 -11.96 3.75 -25.75
C LYS A 116 -11.58 4.84 -24.74
N GLN A 117 -12.02 6.08 -24.94
CA GLN A 117 -11.72 7.19 -24.01
C GLN A 117 -12.30 6.94 -22.61
N THR A 118 -13.55 6.46 -22.52
CA THR A 118 -14.20 6.13 -21.24
C THR A 118 -13.55 4.94 -20.55
N VAL A 119 -13.13 3.92 -21.29
CA VAL A 119 -12.32 2.82 -20.74
C VAL A 119 -11.01 3.36 -20.20
N LEU A 120 -10.30 4.22 -20.93
CA LEU A 120 -9.02 4.78 -20.49
C LEU A 120 -9.17 5.64 -19.22
N THR A 121 -10.22 6.47 -19.13
CA THR A 121 -10.49 7.26 -17.92
C THR A 121 -10.85 6.36 -16.73
N ALA A 122 -11.70 5.35 -16.94
CA ALA A 122 -12.06 4.39 -15.91
C ALA A 122 -10.85 3.56 -15.42
N VAL A 123 -9.97 3.15 -16.34
CA VAL A 123 -8.70 2.48 -15.98
C VAL A 123 -7.89 3.40 -15.09
N ARG A 124 -7.61 4.65 -15.51
CA ARG A 124 -6.82 5.62 -14.73
C ARG A 124 -7.39 5.86 -13.33
N GLN A 125 -8.70 6.02 -13.19
CA GLN A 125 -9.36 6.28 -11.91
C GLN A 125 -9.34 5.06 -10.97
N THR A 126 -9.48 3.86 -11.51
CA THR A 126 -9.55 2.64 -10.71
C THR A 126 -8.19 2.02 -10.42
N THR A 127 -7.16 2.35 -11.20
CA THR A 127 -5.79 1.87 -11.00
C THR A 127 -5.11 2.68 -9.91
N TYR A 128 -4.41 1.98 -9.03
CA TYR A 128 -3.58 2.63 -8.03
C TYR A 128 -2.51 3.49 -8.72
N HIS A 129 -2.46 4.78 -8.39
CA HIS A 129 -1.47 5.69 -8.93
C HIS A 129 -0.16 5.52 -8.17
N TRP A 130 0.72 4.71 -8.72
CA TRP A 130 2.04 4.51 -8.15
C TRP A 130 2.95 5.67 -8.56
N GLU A 131 3.50 6.37 -7.57
CA GLU A 131 4.49 7.43 -7.76
C GLU A 131 5.76 7.08 -6.99
N GLU A 132 6.92 7.36 -7.59
CA GLU A 132 8.21 7.20 -6.94
C GLU A 132 8.34 8.16 -5.74
N LEU A 133 8.80 7.65 -4.59
CA LEU A 133 9.11 8.49 -3.44
C LEU A 133 10.51 9.06 -3.58
N LYS A 134 10.59 10.37 -3.82
CA LYS A 134 11.85 11.11 -3.81
C LYS A 134 12.00 11.76 -2.44
N TYR A 135 12.98 11.29 -1.67
CA TYR A 135 13.28 11.81 -0.34
C TYR A 135 14.03 13.14 -0.43
N THR A 136 13.27 14.22 -0.64
CA THR A 136 13.75 15.60 -0.43
C THR A 136 13.97 15.86 1.06
N GLU A 137 14.60 16.97 1.42
CA GLU A 137 14.81 17.32 2.84
C GLU A 137 13.51 17.31 3.64
N GLU A 138 12.46 17.97 3.13
CA GLU A 138 11.14 18.01 3.78
C GLU A 138 10.49 16.63 3.92
N LEU A 139 10.53 15.82 2.87
CA LEU A 139 9.90 14.50 2.86
C LEU A 139 10.70 13.52 3.73
N SER A 140 12.03 13.65 3.76
CA SER A 140 12.90 12.89 4.66
C SER A 140 12.61 13.23 6.12
N PHE A 141 12.39 14.50 6.42
CA PHE A 141 12.00 14.94 7.75
C PHE A 141 10.61 14.38 8.14
N LEU A 142 9.64 14.46 7.22
CA LEU A 142 8.31 13.90 7.42
C LEU A 142 8.34 12.37 7.61
N TYR A 143 9.23 11.69 6.89
CA TYR A 143 9.48 10.27 7.06
C TYR A 143 10.04 9.95 8.44
N MET A 144 11.00 10.74 8.91
CA MET A 144 11.55 10.59 10.26
C MET A 144 10.43 10.75 11.29
N VAL A 145 9.70 11.88 11.27
CA VAL A 145 8.62 12.15 12.23
C VAL A 145 7.54 11.06 12.21
N SER A 146 7.12 10.60 11.03
CA SER A 146 6.07 9.58 10.92
C SER A 146 6.49 8.18 11.36
N ARG A 147 7.77 7.82 11.28
CA ARG A 147 8.26 6.45 11.54
C ARG A 147 9.03 6.30 12.86
N MET A 148 9.31 7.39 13.57
CA MET A 148 10.08 7.37 14.81
C MET A 148 9.49 6.44 15.87
N ASP A 149 8.19 6.52 16.14
CA ASP A 149 7.54 5.66 17.14
C ASP A 149 7.53 4.19 16.72
N ALA A 150 7.12 3.92 15.47
CA ALA A 150 7.04 2.57 14.92
C ALA A 150 8.41 1.85 14.86
N ASN A 151 9.50 2.58 14.66
CA ASN A 151 10.84 2.00 14.62
C ASN A 151 11.42 1.71 16.01
N TYR A 152 10.91 2.35 17.06
CA TYR A 152 11.40 2.15 18.42
C TYR A 152 10.56 1.13 19.22
N ALA A 153 9.30 0.93 18.84
CA ALA A 153 8.39 -0.02 19.48
C ALA A 153 8.49 -1.48 18.98
N ALA A 154 9.60 -1.86 18.30
CA ALA A 154 9.83 -3.20 17.75
C ALA A 154 10.75 -4.06 18.63
#